data_AF-A0A960L3H1-F1
#
_entry.id   AF-A0A960L3H1-F1
#
_cell.length_a   1.000
_cell.length_b   1.000
_cell.length_c   1.000
_cell.angle_alpha   90.00
_cell.angle_beta   90.00
_cell.angle_gamma   90.00
#
_symmetry.space_group_name_H-M   'P 1'
#
loop_
_entity.id
_entity.type
_entity.pdbx_description
1 polymer ?
#
loop_
_entity_poly.entity_id
_entity_poly.type
_entity_poly.pdbx_seq_one_letter_code
_entity_poly.pdbx_strand_id
1 'polypeptide(L)'
;MVLFIWLLCQEGAAFTTPLQKFPYTYYITTGPSSYISQDGVEWPINLNQLSPLSDAQAVKALSTLRWNTLYPNKEGKITILGQFDAGGSFVLVHWYLEIPFESIYEKYPDQLENEVLSFQRTQLLPIDFEPQLEFDPVRFTQPTPPQMPNSH
;
A
#
# COMPACT_ATOMS: atom_id res chain seq x y z
N MET A 1 45.94 18.82 34.68
CA MET A 1 45.37 17.48 34.43
C MET A 1 43.99 17.70 33.82
N VAL A 2 43.89 17.63 32.49
CA VAL A 2 42.65 17.98 31.76
C VAL A 2 41.87 16.69 31.53
N LEU A 3 40.71 16.60 32.16
CA LEU A 3 39.81 15.45 32.07
C LEU A 3 38.96 15.61 30.79
N PHE A 4 39.32 14.90 29.72
CA PHE A 4 38.50 14.80 28.52
C PHE A 4 37.37 13.79 28.77
N ILE A 5 36.18 14.30 29.03
CA ILE A 5 34.95 13.50 29.03
C ILE A 5 34.63 13.20 27.56
N TRP A 6 34.98 12.00 27.11
CA TRP A 6 34.49 11.46 25.86
C TRP A 6 32.98 11.24 25.97
N LEU A 7 32.22 12.17 25.39
CA LEU A 7 30.81 11.98 25.11
C LEU A 7 30.72 10.85 24.07
N LEU A 8 30.34 9.65 24.52
CA LEU A 8 29.89 8.58 23.64
C LEU A 8 28.62 9.07 22.94
N CYS A 9 28.78 9.58 21.72
CA CYS A 9 27.70 9.62 20.75
C CYS A 9 27.23 8.16 20.56
N GLN A 10 26.15 7.77 21.23
CA GLN A 10 25.39 6.61 20.80
C GLN A 10 24.82 6.98 19.43
N GLU A 11 25.50 6.54 18.38
CA GLU A 11 24.88 6.38 17.06
C GLU A 11 23.64 5.51 17.28
N GLY A 12 22.46 6.13 17.22
CA GLY A 12 21.21 5.42 17.19
C GLY A 12 21.29 4.42 16.05
N ALA A 13 21.14 3.13 16.37
CA ALA A 13 21.17 2.05 15.40
C ALA A 13 20.22 2.39 14.24
N ALA A 14 20.80 2.79 13.12
CA ALA A 14 20.06 3.12 11.92
C ALA A 14 19.43 1.82 11.39
N PHE A 15 18.12 1.87 11.20
CA PHE A 15 17.24 0.93 10.51
C PHE A 15 17.96 -0.09 9.61
N THR A 16 17.85 -1.38 9.93
CA THR A 16 18.72 -2.44 9.36
C THR A 16 18.04 -3.35 8.32
N THR A 17 16.73 -3.25 8.08
CA THR A 17 16.10 -4.03 7.02
C THR A 17 16.09 -3.25 5.71
N PRO A 18 16.56 -3.82 4.59
CA PRO A 18 16.45 -3.18 3.29
C PRO A 18 14.99 -3.03 2.90
N LEU A 19 14.72 -2.02 2.06
CA LEU A 19 13.42 -1.79 1.45
C LEU A 19 12.98 -3.02 0.65
N GLN A 20 11.77 -3.51 0.93
CA GLN A 20 11.23 -4.73 0.37
C GLN A 20 9.86 -4.49 -0.26
N LYS A 21 9.53 -5.34 -1.23
CA LYS A 21 8.24 -5.37 -1.91
C LYS A 21 7.39 -6.49 -1.33
N PHE A 22 6.16 -6.19 -0.99
CA PHE A 22 5.21 -7.14 -0.43
C PHE A 22 3.89 -7.11 -1.19
N PRO A 23 3.32 -8.26 -1.56
CA PRO A 23 1.93 -8.33 -1.96
C PRO A 23 1.04 -7.80 -0.84
N TYR A 24 0.11 -6.91 -1.19
CA TYR A 24 -0.87 -6.37 -0.27
C TYR A 24 -2.19 -7.13 -0.42
N THR A 25 -2.77 -7.47 0.73
CA THR A 25 -4.09 -8.07 0.81
C THR A 25 -5.03 -7.24 1.67
N TYR A 26 -6.26 -7.04 1.19
CA TYR A 26 -7.31 -6.38 1.97
C TYR A 26 -8.49 -7.33 2.22
N TYR A 27 -8.93 -7.40 3.49
CA TYR A 27 -10.06 -8.20 3.92
C TYR A 27 -11.07 -7.34 4.69
N ILE A 28 -12.36 -7.60 4.47
CA ILE A 28 -13.43 -7.02 5.30
C ILE A 28 -13.57 -7.89 6.54
N THR A 29 -13.00 -7.45 7.66
CA THR A 29 -13.01 -8.18 8.93
C THR A 29 -13.39 -7.26 10.09
N THR A 30 -13.69 -7.85 11.25
CA THR A 30 -13.87 -7.12 12.52
C THR A 30 -12.55 -6.74 13.20
N GLY A 31 -11.40 -7.10 12.60
CA GLY A 31 -10.06 -6.87 13.11
C GLY A 31 -9.23 -6.05 12.12
N PRO A 32 -7.90 -6.29 12.02
CA PRO A 32 -7.08 -5.68 10.98
C PRO A 32 -7.64 -6.02 9.59
N SER A 33 -7.74 -5.02 8.72
CA SER A 33 -8.29 -5.19 7.35
C SER A 33 -7.20 -5.20 6.29
N SER A 34 -5.94 -4.97 6.66
CA SER A 34 -4.81 -4.77 5.75
C SER A 34 -3.65 -5.65 6.14
N TYR A 35 -3.10 -6.38 5.17
CA TYR A 35 -2.07 -7.37 5.38
C TYR A 35 -1.00 -7.27 4.29
N ILE A 36 0.23 -7.66 4.63
CA ILE A 36 1.29 -7.93 3.67
C ILE A 36 1.65 -9.41 3.71
N SER A 37 1.95 -10.00 2.55
CA SER A 37 2.44 -11.37 2.49
C SER A 37 3.97 -11.38 2.46
N GLN A 38 4.58 -12.12 3.38
CA GLN A 38 6.02 -12.37 3.42
C GLN A 38 6.25 -13.86 3.67
N ASP A 39 6.96 -14.52 2.77
CA ASP A 39 7.29 -15.96 2.86
C ASP A 39 6.05 -16.86 3.06
N GLY A 40 4.92 -16.49 2.44
CA GLY A 40 3.64 -17.20 2.56
C GLY A 40 2.88 -16.96 3.87
N VAL A 41 3.40 -16.09 4.75
CA VAL A 41 2.76 -15.66 5.99
C VAL A 41 2.15 -14.27 5.81
N GLU A 42 0.91 -14.10 6.24
CA GLU A 42 0.25 -12.79 6.24
C GLU A 42 0.50 -12.04 7.55
N TRP A 43 1.03 -10.83 7.43
CA TRP A 43 1.31 -9.94 8.55
C TRP A 43 0.32 -8.78 8.53
N PRO A 44 -0.49 -8.58 9.58
CA PRO A 44 -1.35 -7.41 9.65
C PRO A 44 -0.49 -6.15 9.71
N ILE A 45 -0.84 -5.16 8.90
CA ILE A 45 -0.18 -3.85 8.92
C ILE A 45 -1.14 -2.78 9.42
N ASN A 46 -0.60 -1.88 10.24
CA ASN A 46 -1.26 -0.62 10.57
C ASN A 46 -0.59 0.49 9.77
N LEU A 47 -1.33 1.09 8.84
CA LEU A 47 -0.87 2.25 8.07
C LEU A 47 -0.84 3.47 9.01
N ASN A 48 0.22 3.56 9.80
CA ASN A 48 0.36 4.59 10.81
C ASN A 48 0.63 5.94 10.14
N GLN A 49 -0.42 6.76 9.99
CA GLN A 49 -0.35 8.13 9.49
C GLN A 49 0.51 9.05 10.36
N LEU A 50 0.75 8.68 11.62
CA LEU A 50 1.55 9.47 12.56
C LEU A 50 3.03 9.09 12.56
N SER A 51 3.41 8.02 11.86
CA SER A 51 4.83 7.65 11.75
C SER A 51 5.55 8.69 10.87
N PRO A 52 6.56 9.40 11.40
CA PRO A 52 7.33 10.36 10.61
C PRO A 52 8.22 9.68 9.56
N LEU A 53 8.33 8.35 9.60
CA LEU A 53 9.16 7.56 8.70
C LEU A 53 8.41 7.10 7.46
N SER A 54 7.08 7.06 7.51
CA SER A 54 6.25 6.66 6.37
C SER A 54 6.05 7.84 5.41
N ASP A 55 5.98 7.57 4.11
CA ASP A 55 5.57 8.57 3.12
C ASP A 55 4.08 8.91 3.36
N ALA A 56 3.83 10.13 3.86
CA ALA A 56 2.50 10.60 4.18
C ALA A 56 1.56 10.61 2.96
N GLN A 57 2.07 10.88 1.76
CA GLN A 57 1.25 10.81 0.54
C GLN A 57 0.91 9.35 0.20
N ALA A 58 1.87 8.43 0.29
CA ALA A 58 1.61 7.02 0.03
C ALA A 58 0.59 6.43 1.01
N VAL A 59 0.74 6.73 2.30
CA VAL A 59 -0.21 6.34 3.35
C VAL A 59 -1.58 6.93 3.06
N LYS A 60 -1.67 8.24 2.81
CA LYS A 60 -2.93 8.91 2.50
C LYS A 60 -3.59 8.26 1.29
N ALA A 61 -2.86 8.12 0.19
CA ALA A 61 -3.32 7.52 -1.06
C ALA A 61 -3.92 6.12 -0.87
N LEU A 62 -3.22 5.23 -0.16
CA LEU A 62 -3.70 3.87 0.06
C LEU A 62 -4.94 3.85 0.97
N SER A 63 -4.94 4.68 2.03
CA SER A 63 -6.04 4.75 2.99
C SER A 63 -7.32 5.37 2.43
N THR A 64 -7.22 6.19 1.39
CA THR A 64 -8.35 6.86 0.76
C THR A 64 -8.77 6.21 -0.56
N LEU A 65 -8.11 5.14 -1.00
CA LEU A 65 -8.50 4.41 -2.21
C LEU A 65 -9.92 3.87 -2.04
N ARG A 66 -10.81 4.23 -2.96
CA ARG A 66 -12.22 3.86 -2.89
C ARG A 66 -12.41 2.36 -3.03
N TRP A 67 -13.44 1.85 -2.34
CA TRP A 67 -13.79 0.42 -2.31
C TRP A 67 -13.96 -0.18 -3.72
N ASN A 68 -14.48 0.60 -4.66
CA ASN A 68 -14.76 0.16 -6.03
C ASN A 68 -13.50 -0.02 -6.88
N THR A 69 -12.35 0.45 -6.39
CA THR A 69 -11.02 0.17 -6.96
C THR A 69 -10.23 -0.77 -6.05
N LEU A 70 -10.34 -0.62 -4.73
CA LEU A 70 -9.63 -1.46 -3.77
C LEU A 70 -10.08 -2.92 -3.80
N TYR A 71 -11.39 -3.18 -3.70
CA TYR A 71 -11.94 -4.53 -3.51
C TYR A 71 -11.70 -5.48 -4.68
N PRO A 72 -11.92 -5.09 -5.94
CA PRO A 72 -11.64 -6.01 -7.05
C PRO A 72 -10.14 -6.28 -7.23
N ASN A 73 -9.26 -5.45 -6.65
CA ASN A 73 -7.79 -5.60 -6.72
C ASN A 73 -7.17 -6.01 -5.37
N LYS A 74 -7.97 -6.51 -4.43
CA LYS A 74 -7.54 -6.74 -3.05
C LYS A 74 -6.57 -7.92 -2.88
N GLU A 75 -6.37 -8.76 -3.89
CA GLU A 75 -5.56 -9.98 -3.83
C GLU A 75 -4.32 -9.84 -4.70
N GLY A 76 -3.28 -9.18 -4.18
CA GLY A 76 -1.94 -9.16 -4.78
C GLY A 76 -1.74 -8.22 -5.98
N LYS A 77 -2.79 -7.57 -6.49
CA LYS A 77 -2.67 -6.52 -7.51
C LYS A 77 -2.06 -5.23 -6.99
N ILE A 78 -2.12 -5.02 -5.68
CA ILE A 78 -1.44 -3.92 -5.00
C ILE A 78 -0.14 -4.47 -4.42
N THR A 79 0.98 -3.82 -4.74
CA THR A 79 2.27 -4.09 -4.09
C THR A 79 2.64 -2.92 -3.20
N ILE A 80 3.01 -3.22 -1.96
CA ILE A 80 3.56 -2.27 -1.00
C ILE A 80 5.09 -2.32 -1.02
N LEU A 81 5.71 -1.14 -0.99
CA LEU A 81 7.15 -0.97 -0.84
C LEU A 81 7.43 -0.34 0.53
N GLY A 82 8.15 -1.05 1.39
CA GLY A 82 8.41 -0.60 2.75
C GLY A 82 9.36 -1.50 3.52
N GLN A 83 9.43 -1.29 4.82
CA GLN A 83 10.31 -2.04 5.72
C GLN A 83 9.75 -2.02 7.14
N PHE A 84 10.17 -2.94 8.00
CA PHE A 84 9.84 -2.90 9.42
C PHE A 84 10.86 -2.06 10.18
N ASP A 85 10.40 -1.28 11.15
CA ASP A 85 11.28 -0.62 12.10
C ASP A 85 11.74 -1.56 13.21
N ALA A 86 12.67 -1.10 14.06
CA ALA A 86 13.17 -1.88 15.20
C ALA A 86 12.09 -2.21 16.24
N GLY A 87 10.96 -1.49 16.23
CA GLY A 87 9.80 -1.74 17.08
C GLY A 87 8.77 -2.69 16.45
N GLY A 88 9.04 -3.22 15.25
CA GLY A 88 8.13 -4.10 14.52
C GLY A 88 6.97 -3.38 13.82
N SER A 89 7.00 -2.04 13.74
CA SER A 89 6.00 -1.28 12.98
C SER A 89 6.40 -1.19 11.52
N PHE A 90 5.42 -1.35 10.62
CA PHE A 90 5.65 -1.24 9.19
C PHE A 90 5.76 0.23 8.76
N VAL A 91 6.84 0.56 8.06
CA VAL A 91 7.11 1.86 7.45
C VAL A 91 6.78 1.78 5.97
N LEU A 92 5.71 2.45 5.56
CA LEU A 92 5.28 2.51 4.16
C LEU A 92 6.06 3.60 3.42
N VAL A 93 6.81 3.22 2.38
CA VAL A 93 7.56 4.17 1.54
C VAL A 93 6.80 4.48 0.25
N HIS A 94 6.23 3.46 -0.39
CA HIS A 94 5.44 3.64 -1.62
C HIS A 94 4.51 2.44 -1.82
N TRP A 95 3.59 2.53 -2.78
CA TRP A 95 2.84 1.37 -3.26
C TRP A 95 2.47 1.57 -4.73
N TYR A 96 2.10 0.50 -5.41
CA TYR A 96 1.58 0.60 -6.76
C TYR A 96 0.52 -0.47 -7.03
N LEU A 97 -0.44 -0.11 -7.87
CA LEU A 97 -1.45 -0.98 -8.45
C LEU A 97 -1.01 -1.43 -9.84
N GLU A 98 -0.97 -2.73 -10.05
CA GLU A 98 -0.61 -3.32 -11.34
C GLU A 98 -1.66 -2.99 -12.41
N ILE A 99 -1.22 -2.50 -13.58
CA ILE A 99 -2.09 -2.26 -14.73
C ILE A 99 -2.04 -3.44 -15.73
N PRO A 100 -3.18 -3.81 -16.34
CA PRO A 100 -4.51 -3.27 -16.09
C PRO A 100 -5.07 -3.73 -14.72
N PHE A 101 -5.90 -2.88 -14.11
CA PHE A 101 -6.63 -3.15 -12.88
C PHE A 101 -8.14 -3.05 -13.09
N GLU A 102 -8.89 -3.70 -12.21
CA GLU A 102 -10.35 -3.72 -12.27
C GLU A 102 -10.97 -2.56 -11.48
N SER A 103 -12.05 -1.97 -11.99
CA SER A 103 -12.82 -0.96 -11.29
C SER A 103 -14.31 -1.26 -11.43
N ILE A 104 -15.04 -1.02 -10.35
CA ILE A 104 -16.47 -1.27 -10.26
C ILE A 104 -17.24 0.06 -10.35
N TYR A 105 -18.34 0.07 -11.09
CA TYR A 105 -19.29 1.16 -11.13
C TYR A 105 -20.70 0.65 -10.81
N GLU A 106 -21.33 1.32 -9.85
CA GLU A 106 -22.74 1.12 -9.53
C GLU A 106 -23.57 2.12 -10.33
N LYS A 107 -24.42 1.60 -11.20
CA LYS A 107 -25.25 2.42 -12.08
C LYS A 107 -26.40 3.10 -11.32
N TYR A 108 -26.95 2.42 -10.32
CA TYR A 108 -28.11 2.87 -9.53
C TYR A 108 -27.92 2.54 -8.04
N PRO A 109 -27.08 3.28 -7.31
CA PRO A 109 -26.74 2.97 -5.91
C PRO A 109 -27.95 2.92 -4.97
N ASP A 110 -29.03 3.63 -5.29
CA ASP A 110 -30.25 3.70 -4.48
C ASP A 110 -31.29 2.62 -4.80
N GLN A 111 -31.02 1.70 -5.75
CA GLN A 111 -31.95 0.67 -6.16
C GLN A 111 -31.62 -0.70 -5.53
N LEU A 112 -32.67 -1.46 -5.20
CA LEU A 112 -32.55 -2.79 -4.58
C LEU A 112 -31.84 -3.81 -5.49
N GLU A 113 -32.02 -3.66 -6.81
CA GLU A 113 -31.31 -4.42 -7.84
C GLU A 113 -30.29 -3.50 -8.51
N ASN A 114 -29.11 -3.38 -7.90
CA ASN A 114 -28.05 -2.54 -8.43
C ASN A 114 -27.26 -3.34 -9.49
N GLU A 115 -27.18 -2.80 -10.70
CA GLU A 115 -26.35 -3.35 -11.77
C GLU A 115 -24.89 -2.94 -11.51
N VAL A 116 -24.06 -3.93 -11.18
CA VAL A 116 -22.63 -3.76 -10.94
C VAL A 116 -21.88 -3.99 -12.25
N LEU A 117 -21.26 -2.92 -12.77
CA LEU A 117 -20.43 -3.00 -13.97
C LEU A 117 -18.95 -3.03 -13.57
N SER A 118 -18.21 -3.97 -14.16
CA SER A 118 -16.76 -4.08 -14.00
C SER A 118 -16.06 -3.67 -15.30
N PHE A 119 -14.96 -2.93 -15.18
CA PHE A 119 -14.16 -2.47 -16.30
C PHE A 119 -12.67 -2.43 -15.95
N GLN A 120 -11.84 -2.70 -16.96
CA GLN A 120 -10.39 -2.67 -16.83
C GLN A 120 -9.85 -1.26 -17.12
N ARG A 121 -8.90 -0.82 -16.31
CA ARG A 121 -8.28 0.51 -16.41
C ARG A 121 -6.76 0.39 -16.33
N THR A 122 -6.09 1.36 -16.94
CA THR A 122 -4.62 1.43 -16.96
C THR A 122 -4.08 2.62 -16.18
N GLN A 123 -4.93 3.35 -15.48
CA GLN A 123 -4.54 4.57 -14.77
C GLN A 123 -5.52 4.88 -13.62
N LEU A 124 -4.96 5.17 -12.44
CA LEU A 124 -5.68 5.76 -11.33
C LEU A 124 -5.97 7.23 -11.62
N LEU A 125 -7.16 7.68 -11.26
CA LEU A 125 -7.64 9.05 -11.44
C LEU A 125 -8.00 9.65 -10.08
N PRO A 126 -8.09 10.98 -9.94
CA PRO A 126 -8.46 11.60 -8.67
C PRO A 126 -9.79 11.11 -8.08
N ILE A 127 -10.72 10.67 -8.93
CA ILE A 127 -12.02 10.12 -8.53
C ILE A 127 -11.94 8.75 -7.84
N ASP A 128 -10.80 8.07 -7.91
CA ASP A 128 -10.59 6.76 -7.25
C ASP A 128 -10.27 6.90 -5.77
N PHE A 129 -10.28 8.13 -5.24
CA PHE A 129 -9.90 8.43 -3.87
C PHE A 129 -10.95 9.28 -3.15
N GLU A 130 -11.10 9.06 -1.85
CA GLU A 130 -12.06 9.74 -0.97
C GLU A 130 -11.38 10.27 0.32
N PRO A 131 -11.24 11.59 0.51
CA PRO A 131 -11.59 12.67 -0.41
C PRO A 131 -10.67 12.71 -1.64
N GLN A 132 -11.04 13.47 -2.66
CA GLN A 132 -10.17 13.75 -3.80
C GLN A 132 -8.84 14.35 -3.32
N LEU A 133 -7.74 13.89 -3.91
CA LEU A 133 -6.40 14.14 -3.41
C LEU A 133 -5.70 15.25 -4.20
N GLU A 134 -4.84 16.00 -3.52
CA GLU A 134 -4.03 17.09 -4.08
C GLU A 134 -2.71 16.60 -4.70
N PHE A 135 -2.61 15.32 -5.04
CA PHE A 135 -1.41 14.74 -5.65
C PHE A 135 -1.76 14.03 -6.96
N ASP A 136 -0.74 13.73 -7.76
CA ASP A 136 -0.86 12.97 -9.00
C ASP A 136 -1.06 11.47 -8.73
N PRO A 137 -2.24 10.88 -9.02
CA PRO A 137 -2.48 9.46 -8.76
C PRO A 137 -1.68 8.51 -9.65
N VAL A 138 -1.15 8.98 -10.78
CA VAL A 138 -0.46 8.13 -11.76
C VAL A 138 0.78 7.46 -11.17
N ARG A 139 1.44 8.11 -10.21
CA ARG A 139 2.62 7.56 -9.52
C ARG A 139 2.35 6.26 -8.75
N PHE A 140 1.08 5.92 -8.52
CA PHE A 140 0.65 4.69 -7.84
C PHE A 140 0.18 3.60 -8.82
N THR A 141 0.51 3.73 -10.11
CA THR A 141 0.27 2.67 -11.11
C THR A 141 1.57 2.15 -11.69
N GLN A 142 1.64 0.85 -11.96
CA GLN A 142 2.81 0.21 -12.57
C GLN A 142 2.40 -0.88 -13.57
N PRO A 143 3.07 -1.02 -14.72
CA PRO A 143 2.82 -2.13 -15.64
C PRO A 143 2.96 -3.50 -14.97
N THR A 144 2.05 -4.42 -15.29
CA THR A 144 2.21 -5.83 -14.92
C THR A 144 3.57 -6.33 -15.44
N PRO A 145 4.41 -6.96 -14.59
CA PRO A 145 5.67 -7.54 -15.05
C PRO A 145 5.44 -8.53 -16.19
N PRO A 146 6.33 -8.62 -17.19
CA PRO A 146 6.23 -9.65 -18.21
C PRO A 146 6.21 -11.02 -17.54
N GLN A 147 5.19 -11.83 -17.81
CA GLN A 147 5.22 -13.24 -17.42
C GLN A 147 6.36 -13.89 -18.20
N MET A 148 7.43 -14.28 -17.50
CA MET A 148 8.48 -15.07 -18.15
C MET A 148 7.86 -16.37 -18.63
N PRO A 149 8.11 -16.78 -19.89
CA PRO A 149 7.55 -18.02 -20.41
C PRO A 149 8.02 -19.17 -19.51
N ASN A 150 7.05 -19.92 -18.97
CA ASN A 150 7.34 -21.12 -18.19
C ASN A 150 8.17 -22.06 -19.08
N SER A 151 9.45 -22.22 -18.74
CA SER A 151 10.31 -23.18 -19.38
C SER A 151 9.92 -24.56 -18.86
N HIS A 152 9.03 -25.23 -19.58
CA HIS A 152 8.66 -26.64 -19.38
C HIS A 152 9.60 -27.56 -20.15
#